data_AF-A0A847AE57-F1
#
_entry.id   AF-A0A847AE57-F1
#
_cell.length_a   1.000
_cell.length_b   1.000
_cell.length_c   1.000
_cell.angle_alpha   90.00
_cell.angle_beta   90.00
_cell.angle_gamma   90.00
#
_symmetry.space_group_name_H-M   'P 1'
#
loop_
_entity.id
_entity.type
_entity.pdbx_description
1 polymer ?
#
loop_
_entity_poly.entity_id
_entity_poly.type
_entity_poly.pdbx_seq_one_letter_code
_entity_poly.pdbx_strand_id
1 'polypeptide(L)'
;MTARESKERQETDWLSPFAMRARESRGRNREEPACEVRTVYERDMGRILYSLPFRRLRHKTQVFFDPQNDHVCTRMEHVLYVSYLAETIGRALRLNTDLIRAIALGHDLGHAPFGHAGEATLDRLLRANGQGLTFSHERHGLRVVDILTEHRDRFGLNLTFEVRDGIASHCGERYDEYVLVPLRNKEEADLIPGSLRHDPPATLEGCVVRITDRIAYVGRDIEDATRSGLFFFDELPPGLMSILGANNSQMVDRLVKDVIENSLGQDAIIMSERTGKSLKELIDINYEKIYTAPRVIRYETQVGNTLEGLFDYYLNLASKGTSDGSPPALAFEDFRSRHPEPGARPARVVADYIAGMTDPFASRMFKMIYGV
;
A
#
# COMPACT_ATOMS: atom_id res chain seq x y z
N MET A 1 -3.27 13.97 -34.71
CA MET A 1 -2.94 12.83 -33.83
C MET A 1 -1.88 13.31 -32.85
N THR A 2 -2.21 13.38 -31.57
CA THR A 2 -1.31 13.80 -30.50
C THR A 2 -0.36 12.66 -30.10
N ALA A 3 0.68 12.95 -29.31
CA ALA A 3 1.60 11.91 -28.82
C ALA A 3 0.89 10.90 -27.90
N ARG A 4 -0.08 11.36 -27.10
CA ARG A 4 -0.97 10.48 -26.33
C ARG A 4 -1.75 9.52 -27.23
N GLU A 5 -2.45 10.05 -28.24
CA GLU A 5 -3.28 9.25 -29.15
C GLU A 5 -2.47 8.19 -29.91
N SER A 6 -1.22 8.51 -30.27
CA SER A 6 -0.31 7.54 -30.88
C SER A 6 0.01 6.37 -29.94
N LYS A 7 0.23 6.62 -28.63
CA LYS A 7 0.48 5.57 -27.64
C LYS A 7 -0.75 4.72 -27.37
N GLU A 8 -1.91 5.37 -27.17
CA GLU A 8 -3.20 4.68 -27.00
C GLU A 8 -3.55 3.77 -28.19
N ARG A 9 -3.16 4.18 -29.41
CA ARG A 9 -3.28 3.31 -30.59
C ARG A 9 -2.37 2.10 -30.52
N GLN A 10 -1.09 2.28 -30.17
CA GLN A 10 -0.12 1.18 -30.06
C GLN A 10 -0.53 0.14 -29.01
N GLU A 11 -1.16 0.56 -27.90
CA GLU A 11 -1.72 -0.36 -26.90
C GLU A 11 -2.72 -1.35 -27.50
N THR A 12 -3.46 -0.95 -28.53
CA THR A 12 -4.48 -1.80 -29.18
C THR A 12 -3.84 -2.96 -29.93
N ASP A 13 -2.69 -2.70 -30.56
CA ASP A 13 -2.00 -3.67 -31.42
C ASP A 13 -1.08 -4.60 -30.62
N TRP A 14 -0.51 -4.11 -29.50
CA TRP A 14 0.52 -4.82 -28.74
C TRP A 14 0.03 -5.52 -27.48
N LEU A 15 -0.94 -4.94 -26.75
CA LEU A 15 -1.35 -5.50 -25.47
C LEU A 15 -2.20 -6.76 -25.64
N SER A 16 -2.15 -7.62 -24.62
CA SER A 16 -3.06 -8.77 -24.47
C SER A 16 -4.51 -8.34 -24.63
N PRO A 17 -5.40 -9.17 -25.21
CA PRO A 17 -6.83 -8.86 -25.28
C PRO A 17 -7.46 -8.62 -23.90
N PHE A 18 -6.87 -9.18 -22.84
CA PHE A 18 -7.35 -9.06 -21.46
C PHE A 18 -6.79 -7.84 -20.70
N ALA A 19 -5.78 -7.17 -21.25
CA ALA A 19 -5.13 -6.01 -20.66
C ALA A 19 -6.05 -4.77 -20.66
N MET A 20 -5.88 -3.91 -19.66
CA MET A 20 -6.60 -2.66 -19.58
C MET A 20 -5.96 -1.59 -20.46
N ARG A 21 -6.66 -1.10 -21.49
CA ARG A 21 -6.17 -0.03 -22.36
C ARG A 21 -6.49 1.34 -21.77
N ALA A 22 -5.57 2.29 -21.89
CA ALA A 22 -5.76 3.65 -21.40
C ALA A 22 -6.97 4.34 -22.04
N ARG A 23 -7.23 4.08 -23.33
CA ARG A 23 -8.39 4.60 -24.07
C ARG A 23 -9.74 4.05 -23.58
N GLU A 24 -9.72 2.90 -22.90
CA GLU A 24 -10.89 2.19 -22.38
C GLU A 24 -11.12 2.51 -20.88
N SER A 25 -10.30 3.38 -20.29
CA SER A 25 -10.45 3.83 -18.90
C SER A 25 -11.84 4.39 -18.66
N ARG A 26 -12.39 4.06 -17.48
CA ARG A 26 -13.65 4.62 -16.97
C ARG A 26 -13.51 6.09 -16.57
N GLY A 27 -12.30 6.63 -16.64
CA GLY A 27 -12.01 8.02 -16.38
C GLY A 27 -11.86 8.30 -14.90
N ARG A 28 -12.19 9.54 -14.53
CA ARG A 28 -11.90 10.16 -13.23
C ARG A 28 -13.19 10.70 -12.64
N ASN A 29 -13.27 10.78 -11.32
CA ASN A 29 -14.41 11.41 -10.63
C ASN A 29 -14.65 12.86 -11.06
N ARG A 30 -13.57 13.60 -11.38
CA ARG A 30 -13.66 14.95 -11.91
C ARG A 30 -13.07 14.97 -13.31
N GLU A 31 -13.90 15.34 -14.28
CA GLU A 31 -13.45 15.50 -15.66
C GLU A 31 -12.37 16.57 -15.78
N GLU A 32 -11.41 16.29 -16.65
CA GLU A 32 -10.32 17.19 -16.96
C GLU A 32 -9.88 16.99 -18.41
N PRO A 33 -9.36 18.04 -19.08
CA PRO A 33 -8.84 17.90 -20.43
C PRO A 33 -7.76 16.82 -20.50
N ALA A 34 -7.83 16.00 -21.54
CA ALA A 34 -6.81 15.00 -21.82
C ALA A 34 -5.45 15.66 -22.07
N CYS A 35 -4.38 14.99 -21.65
CA CYS A 35 -3.02 15.48 -21.91
C CYS A 35 -2.65 15.20 -23.37
N GLU A 36 -1.95 16.11 -24.04
CA GLU A 36 -1.50 15.88 -25.41
C GLU A 36 -0.36 14.84 -25.50
N VAL A 37 0.35 14.61 -24.38
CA VAL A 37 1.56 13.77 -24.34
C VAL A 37 1.37 12.47 -23.57
N ARG A 38 0.74 12.51 -22.40
CA ARG A 38 0.64 11.36 -21.48
C ARG A 38 -0.72 10.67 -21.58
N THR A 39 -0.72 9.34 -21.55
CA THR A 39 -1.92 8.53 -21.29
C THR A 39 -2.48 8.85 -19.90
N VAL A 40 -3.70 8.38 -19.63
CA VAL A 40 -4.34 8.60 -18.33
C VAL A 40 -3.54 7.98 -17.17
N TYR A 41 -2.91 6.81 -17.40
CA TYR A 41 -2.12 6.09 -16.38
C TYR A 41 -0.74 6.70 -16.17
N GLU A 42 -0.04 7.15 -17.22
CA GLU A 42 1.20 7.92 -17.07
C GLU A 42 0.97 9.23 -16.28
N ARG A 43 -0.20 9.85 -16.46
CA ARG A 43 -0.59 11.04 -15.70
C ARG A 43 -0.83 10.71 -14.24
N ASP A 44 -1.47 9.60 -13.93
CA ASP A 44 -1.74 9.14 -12.56
C ASP A 44 -0.45 8.78 -11.82
N MET A 45 0.44 8.04 -12.47
CA MET A 45 1.79 7.77 -11.96
C MET A 45 2.50 9.07 -11.57
N GLY A 46 2.48 10.08 -12.44
CA GLY A 46 3.07 11.38 -12.15
C GLY A 46 2.44 12.04 -10.91
N ARG A 47 1.11 12.00 -10.78
CA ARG A 47 0.43 12.58 -9.61
C ARG A 47 0.83 11.91 -8.31
N ILE A 48 0.93 10.59 -8.30
CA ILE A 48 1.38 9.81 -7.14
C ILE A 48 2.83 10.18 -6.80
N LEU A 49 3.73 10.10 -7.79
CA LEU A 49 5.16 10.33 -7.60
C LEU A 49 5.49 11.73 -7.05
N TYR A 50 4.78 12.76 -7.49
CA TYR A 50 4.99 14.13 -7.02
C TYR A 50 4.24 14.47 -5.72
N SER A 51 3.42 13.56 -5.19
CA SER A 51 2.62 13.79 -3.99
C SER A 51 3.47 13.77 -2.69
N LEU A 52 3.03 14.53 -1.68
CA LEU A 52 3.65 14.48 -0.35
C LEU A 52 3.51 13.10 0.32
N PRO A 53 2.35 12.40 0.27
CA PRO A 53 2.23 11.04 0.81
C PRO A 53 3.28 10.07 0.25
N PHE A 54 3.55 10.09 -1.05
CA PHE A 54 4.58 9.24 -1.65
C PHE A 54 5.97 9.56 -1.09
N ARG A 55 6.33 10.84 -0.95
CA ARG A 55 7.61 11.25 -0.34
C ARG A 55 7.77 10.77 1.11
N ARG A 56 6.67 10.68 1.87
CA ARG A 56 6.68 10.23 3.27
C ARG A 56 7.01 8.75 3.41
N LEU A 57 6.79 7.93 2.37
CA LEU A 57 7.14 6.51 2.39
C LEU A 57 8.64 6.26 2.68
N ARG A 58 9.51 7.23 2.34
CA ARG A 58 10.95 7.19 2.67
C ARG A 58 11.22 7.09 4.17
N HIS A 59 10.31 7.59 4.99
CA HIS A 59 10.46 7.69 6.44
C HIS A 59 9.40 6.87 7.17
N LYS A 60 8.87 5.82 6.52
CA LYS A 60 7.99 4.82 7.13
C LYS A 60 8.67 3.46 7.04
N THR A 61 8.74 2.76 8.15
CA THR A 61 9.19 1.38 8.21
C THR A 61 8.23 0.45 7.46
N GLN A 62 8.80 -0.58 6.82
CA GLN A 62 8.01 -1.70 6.30
C GLN A 62 7.62 -2.67 7.43
N VAL A 63 8.55 -3.54 7.86
CA VAL A 63 8.35 -4.54 8.93
C VAL A 63 9.21 -4.26 10.15
N PHE A 64 10.52 -4.07 9.96
CA PHE A 64 11.44 -3.83 11.08
C PHE A 64 11.68 -2.35 11.32
N PHE A 65 11.54 -1.92 12.56
CA PHE A 65 12.03 -0.62 12.99
C PHE A 65 13.33 -0.82 13.76
N ASP A 66 14.43 -0.66 13.05
CA ASP A 66 15.74 -0.48 13.67
C ASP A 66 16.28 0.89 13.23
N PRO A 67 15.99 1.96 13.99
CA PRO A 67 16.35 3.33 13.59
C PRO A 67 17.87 3.57 13.58
N GLN A 68 18.67 2.60 14.04
CA GLN A 68 20.14 2.64 13.98
C GLN A 68 20.69 1.90 12.76
N ASN A 69 19.85 1.19 12.02
CA ASN A 69 20.25 0.40 10.87
C ASN A 69 19.78 1.04 9.57
N ASP A 70 20.68 1.79 8.94
CA ASP A 70 20.47 2.47 7.65
C ASP A 70 20.13 1.51 6.49
N HIS A 71 20.25 0.19 6.69
CA HIS A 71 20.02 -0.82 5.67
C HIS A 71 18.66 -1.51 5.78
N VAL A 72 17.87 -1.26 6.83
CA VAL A 72 16.52 -1.82 6.95
C VAL A 72 15.59 -1.20 5.93
N CYS A 73 14.81 -2.03 5.25
CA CYS A 73 13.94 -1.59 4.17
C CYS A 73 12.85 -0.62 4.66
N THR A 74 12.81 0.55 4.05
CA THR A 74 11.70 1.50 4.13
C THR A 74 10.56 1.07 3.22
N ARG A 75 9.37 1.63 3.46
CA ARG A 75 8.20 1.39 2.61
C ARG A 75 8.37 1.90 1.18
N MET A 76 9.16 2.97 0.98
CA MET A 76 9.47 3.46 -0.37
C MET A 76 10.26 2.42 -1.18
N GLU A 77 11.23 1.77 -0.56
CA GLU A 77 12.00 0.71 -1.21
C GLU A 77 11.09 -0.47 -1.57
N HIS A 78 10.27 -0.97 -0.63
CA HIS A 78 9.26 -2.00 -0.88
C HIS A 78 8.41 -1.69 -2.12
N VAL A 79 7.81 -0.50 -2.16
CA VAL A 79 6.99 -0.04 -3.29
C VAL A 79 7.75 -0.04 -4.62
N LEU A 80 9.03 0.32 -4.62
CA LEU A 80 9.87 0.27 -5.83
C LEU A 80 10.15 -1.17 -6.27
N TYR A 81 10.35 -2.11 -5.34
CA TYR A 81 10.49 -3.52 -5.66
C TYR A 81 9.20 -4.12 -6.23
N VAL A 82 8.04 -3.82 -5.61
CA VAL A 82 6.74 -4.23 -6.14
C VAL A 82 6.55 -3.69 -7.55
N SER A 83 6.82 -2.40 -7.80
CA SER A 83 6.77 -1.82 -9.15
C SER A 83 7.67 -2.58 -10.13
N TYR A 84 8.93 -2.83 -9.77
CA TYR A 84 9.88 -3.52 -10.64
C TYR A 84 9.42 -4.93 -11.02
N LEU A 85 9.01 -5.74 -10.03
CA LEU A 85 8.57 -7.11 -10.24
C LEU A 85 7.24 -7.17 -10.99
N ALA A 86 6.28 -6.31 -10.63
CA ALA A 86 4.96 -6.27 -11.25
C ALA A 86 5.06 -5.85 -12.71
N GLU A 87 5.89 -4.85 -13.04
CA GLU A 87 6.15 -4.47 -14.42
C GLU A 87 6.88 -5.59 -15.21
N THR A 88 7.73 -6.38 -14.54
CA THR A 88 8.40 -7.53 -15.17
C THR A 88 7.40 -8.59 -15.58
N ILE A 89 6.49 -8.96 -14.67
CA ILE A 89 5.36 -9.87 -14.96
C ILE A 89 4.45 -9.26 -16.04
N GLY A 90 4.06 -8.00 -15.87
CA GLY A 90 3.17 -7.29 -16.78
C GLY A 90 3.70 -7.22 -18.21
N ARG A 91 4.99 -6.91 -18.40
CA ARG A 91 5.62 -6.92 -19.73
C ARG A 91 5.60 -8.30 -20.38
N ALA A 92 5.91 -9.35 -19.61
CA ALA A 92 5.90 -10.72 -20.12
C ALA A 92 4.49 -11.16 -20.56
N LEU A 93 3.45 -10.71 -19.83
CA LEU A 93 2.04 -10.99 -20.12
C LEU A 93 1.40 -10.00 -21.11
N ARG A 94 2.15 -8.99 -21.59
CA ARG A 94 1.68 -7.88 -22.43
C ARG A 94 0.49 -7.13 -21.81
N LEU A 95 0.55 -6.87 -20.51
CA LEU A 95 -0.39 -6.03 -19.77
C LEU A 95 0.05 -4.55 -19.78
N ASN A 96 -0.83 -3.64 -19.36
CA ASN A 96 -0.53 -2.21 -19.33
C ASN A 96 0.43 -1.87 -18.17
N THR A 97 1.71 -1.67 -18.50
CA THR A 97 2.74 -1.39 -17.51
C THR A 97 2.61 -0.04 -16.85
N ASP A 98 2.01 0.96 -17.51
CA ASP A 98 1.79 2.28 -16.92
C ASP A 98 0.72 2.21 -15.82
N LEU A 99 -0.34 1.40 -16.04
CA LEU A 99 -1.34 1.11 -15.01
C LEU A 99 -0.73 0.33 -13.85
N ILE A 100 0.00 -0.75 -14.12
CA ILE A 100 0.70 -1.54 -13.10
C ILE A 100 1.57 -0.64 -12.23
N ARG A 101 2.38 0.21 -12.86
CA ARG A 101 3.29 1.11 -12.17
C ARG A 101 2.55 2.16 -11.34
N ALA A 102 1.48 2.75 -11.87
CA ALA A 102 0.66 3.69 -11.12
C ALA A 102 0.05 3.04 -9.86
N ILE A 103 -0.50 1.82 -9.98
CA ILE A 103 -1.05 1.07 -8.84
C ILE A 103 0.06 0.71 -7.85
N ALA A 104 1.17 0.13 -8.32
CA ALA A 104 2.29 -0.28 -7.47
C ALA A 104 2.88 0.90 -6.68
N LEU A 105 3.05 2.07 -7.29
CA LEU A 105 3.52 3.26 -6.56
C LEU A 105 2.50 3.82 -5.55
N GLY A 106 1.21 3.48 -5.73
CA GLY A 106 0.10 4.02 -4.94
C GLY A 106 -0.40 3.13 -3.82
N HIS A 107 -0.17 1.80 -3.86
CA HIS A 107 -0.86 0.84 -2.98
C HIS A 107 -0.64 1.11 -1.49
N ASP A 108 0.59 1.51 -1.14
CA ASP A 108 1.04 1.71 0.24
C ASP A 108 0.90 3.15 0.77
N LEU A 109 0.29 4.07 0.00
CA LEU A 109 0.15 5.47 0.40
C LEU A 109 -0.66 5.65 1.70
N GLY A 110 -1.51 4.68 2.04
CA GLY A 110 -2.42 4.71 3.17
C GLY A 110 -1.89 4.15 4.48
N HIS A 111 -0.66 3.62 4.51
CA HIS A 111 -0.14 3.02 5.74
C HIS A 111 0.00 4.01 6.88
N ALA A 112 -0.31 3.58 8.10
CA ALA A 112 0.04 4.30 9.32
C ALA A 112 1.57 4.36 9.53
N PRO A 113 2.09 5.28 10.37
CA PRO A 113 3.46 5.16 10.86
C PRO A 113 3.65 3.83 11.60
N PHE A 114 4.88 3.30 11.59
CA PHE A 114 5.27 2.06 12.28
C PHE A 114 4.64 0.76 11.74
N GLY A 115 4.26 0.73 10.46
CA GLY A 115 3.79 -0.50 9.79
C GLY A 115 2.50 -1.08 10.38
N HIS A 116 2.42 -2.41 10.43
CA HIS A 116 1.21 -3.13 10.87
C HIS A 116 0.81 -2.83 12.32
N ALA A 117 1.78 -2.62 13.21
CA ALA A 117 1.51 -2.24 14.59
C ALA A 117 0.76 -0.90 14.69
N GLY A 118 1.12 0.05 13.81
CA GLY A 118 0.44 1.33 13.74
C GLY A 118 -0.98 1.22 13.20
N GLU A 119 -1.17 0.41 12.17
CA GLU A 119 -2.48 0.11 11.59
C GLU A 119 -3.42 -0.54 12.61
N ALA A 120 -2.97 -1.61 13.28
CA ALA A 120 -3.75 -2.31 14.30
C ALA A 120 -4.12 -1.39 15.48
N THR A 121 -3.20 -0.50 15.87
CA THR A 121 -3.45 0.47 16.94
C THR A 121 -4.50 1.50 16.53
N LEU A 122 -4.39 2.09 15.33
CA LEU A 122 -5.37 3.05 14.84
C LEU A 122 -6.75 2.43 14.61
N ASP A 123 -6.84 1.19 14.12
CA ASP A 123 -8.13 0.50 13.95
C ASP A 123 -8.83 0.30 15.30
N ARG A 124 -8.10 -0.20 16.30
CA ARG A 124 -8.63 -0.37 17.66
C ARG A 124 -9.11 0.96 18.25
N LEU A 125 -8.32 2.02 18.12
CA LEU A 125 -8.65 3.36 18.62
C LEU A 125 -9.89 3.94 17.92
N LEU A 126 -9.99 3.78 16.60
CA LEU A 126 -11.16 4.24 15.84
C LEU A 126 -12.44 3.48 16.23
N ARG A 127 -12.37 2.15 16.35
CA ARG A 127 -13.51 1.33 16.78
C ARG A 127 -14.01 1.69 18.18
N ALA A 128 -13.09 2.01 19.10
CA ALA A 128 -13.44 2.45 20.45
C ALA A 128 -14.16 3.81 20.47
N ASN A 129 -13.99 4.64 19.42
CA ASN A 129 -14.51 6.01 19.35
C ASN A 129 -15.76 6.16 18.45
N GLY A 130 -16.36 5.07 17.98
CA GLY A 130 -17.69 5.11 17.39
C GLY A 130 -18.00 3.98 16.42
N GLN A 131 -19.29 3.65 16.30
CA GLN A 131 -19.76 2.65 15.35
C GLN A 131 -19.45 3.06 13.90
N GLY A 132 -18.97 2.11 13.12
CA GLY A 132 -18.59 2.29 11.71
C GLY A 132 -17.22 2.95 11.48
N LEU A 133 -16.46 3.27 12.54
CA LEU A 133 -15.09 3.75 12.40
C LEU A 133 -14.13 2.56 12.42
N THR A 134 -13.44 2.34 11.30
CA THR A 134 -12.35 1.37 11.18
C THR A 134 -11.17 1.99 10.45
N PHE A 135 -10.02 1.34 10.56
CA PHE A 135 -8.81 1.69 9.86
C PHE A 135 -8.24 0.45 9.17
N SER A 136 -7.87 0.61 7.92
CA SER A 136 -6.99 -0.29 7.21
C SER A 136 -6.26 0.51 6.14
N HIS A 137 -5.03 0.14 5.83
CA HIS A 137 -4.16 0.93 4.96
C HIS A 137 -4.71 1.05 3.55
N GLU A 138 -5.37 0.03 2.99
CA GLU A 138 -5.99 0.08 1.66
C GLU A 138 -7.17 1.07 1.61
N ARG A 139 -8.01 1.08 2.66
CA ARG A 139 -9.12 2.02 2.79
C ARG A 139 -8.60 3.44 2.97
N HIS A 140 -7.56 3.59 3.79
CA HIS A 140 -6.93 4.88 4.00
C HIS A 140 -6.16 5.34 2.76
N GLY A 141 -5.62 4.43 1.94
CA GLY A 141 -4.96 4.72 0.67
C GLY A 141 -5.91 5.40 -0.31
N LEU A 142 -7.14 4.88 -0.43
CA LEU A 142 -8.21 5.57 -1.15
C LEU A 142 -8.51 6.96 -0.58
N ARG A 143 -8.64 7.09 0.75
CA ARG A 143 -8.84 8.41 1.38
C ARG A 143 -7.69 9.37 1.05
N VAL A 144 -6.45 8.89 1.05
CA VAL A 144 -5.28 9.70 0.69
C VAL A 144 -5.39 10.22 -0.73
N VAL A 145 -5.68 9.35 -1.71
CA VAL A 145 -5.70 9.76 -3.12
C VAL A 145 -6.97 10.52 -3.52
N ASP A 146 -8.10 10.32 -2.84
CA ASP A 146 -9.38 10.95 -3.21
C ASP A 146 -9.72 12.18 -2.40
N ILE A 147 -9.32 12.22 -1.13
CA ILE A 147 -9.81 13.17 -0.15
C ILE A 147 -8.66 13.98 0.45
N LEU A 148 -7.59 13.37 0.95
CA LEU A 148 -6.65 14.06 1.85
C LEU A 148 -5.52 14.80 1.13
N THR A 149 -5.11 14.35 -0.06
CA THR A 149 -3.93 14.92 -0.73
C THR A 149 -4.25 16.22 -1.45
N GLU A 150 -3.54 17.29 -1.15
CA GLU A 150 -3.64 18.54 -1.90
C GLU A 150 -3.01 18.42 -3.30
N HIS A 151 -3.74 18.89 -4.31
CA HIS A 151 -3.34 18.93 -5.71
C HIS A 151 -3.98 20.13 -6.42
N ARG A 152 -3.16 21.11 -6.85
CA ARG A 152 -3.60 22.30 -7.62
C ARG A 152 -4.80 23.01 -6.99
N ASP A 153 -4.60 23.49 -5.76
CA ASP A 153 -5.57 24.24 -4.95
C ASP A 153 -6.86 23.45 -4.58
N ARG A 154 -6.83 22.13 -4.75
CA ARG A 154 -7.94 21.24 -4.42
C ARG A 154 -7.45 20.01 -3.67
N PHE A 155 -8.40 19.27 -3.12
CA PHE A 155 -8.16 18.01 -2.44
C PHE A 155 -8.44 16.80 -3.34
N GLY A 156 -7.64 15.75 -3.18
CA GLY A 156 -7.62 14.55 -4.01
C GLY A 156 -6.76 14.68 -5.28
N LEU A 157 -5.99 13.63 -5.57
CA LEU A 157 -5.19 13.46 -6.78
C LEU A 157 -6.04 13.24 -8.04
N ASN A 158 -7.34 13.00 -7.91
CA ASN A 158 -8.27 12.79 -9.04
C ASN A 158 -7.78 11.68 -9.99
N LEU A 159 -7.32 10.56 -9.44
CA LEU A 159 -6.80 9.42 -10.21
C LEU A 159 -7.93 8.72 -10.98
N THR A 160 -7.57 7.91 -11.97
CA THR A 160 -8.52 7.07 -12.71
C THR A 160 -9.11 5.98 -11.80
N PHE A 161 -10.30 5.50 -12.16
CA PHE A 161 -10.95 4.38 -11.46
C PHE A 161 -10.01 3.18 -11.32
N GLU A 162 -9.30 2.79 -12.39
CA GLU A 162 -8.50 1.57 -12.40
C GLU A 162 -7.31 1.65 -11.42
N VAL A 163 -6.69 2.83 -11.30
CA VAL A 163 -5.62 3.05 -10.33
C VAL A 163 -6.16 3.03 -8.90
N ARG A 164 -7.32 3.67 -8.66
CA ARG A 164 -7.97 3.70 -7.35
C ARG A 164 -8.39 2.30 -6.91
N ASP A 165 -9.04 1.54 -7.79
CA ASP A 165 -9.42 0.15 -7.52
C ASP A 165 -8.20 -0.73 -7.21
N GLY A 166 -7.13 -0.60 -7.99
CA GLY A 166 -5.88 -1.31 -7.72
C GLY A 166 -5.31 -0.99 -6.33
N ILE A 167 -5.27 0.29 -5.95
CA ILE A 167 -4.85 0.72 -4.60
C ILE A 167 -5.78 0.16 -3.52
N ALA A 168 -7.09 0.12 -3.78
CA ALA A 168 -8.06 -0.32 -2.78
C ALA A 168 -8.09 -1.85 -2.58
N SER A 169 -7.70 -2.59 -3.60
CA SER A 169 -7.94 -4.04 -3.71
C SER A 169 -6.64 -4.85 -3.76
N HIS A 170 -5.48 -4.19 -3.54
CA HIS A 170 -4.18 -4.85 -3.54
C HIS A 170 -3.99 -5.81 -2.37
N CYS A 171 -4.70 -5.60 -1.26
CA CYS A 171 -4.66 -6.45 -0.08
C CYS A 171 -5.95 -7.28 0.04
N GLY A 172 -5.95 -8.28 0.94
CA GLY A 172 -7.15 -9.07 1.25
C GLY A 172 -7.15 -10.51 0.79
N GLU A 173 -6.01 -11.02 0.33
CA GLU A 173 -5.89 -12.42 -0.02
C GLU A 173 -5.99 -13.29 1.22
N ARG A 174 -6.75 -14.38 1.11
CA ARG A 174 -6.49 -15.52 2.00
C ARG A 174 -5.16 -16.13 1.55
N TYR A 175 -4.34 -16.60 2.48
CA TYR A 175 -3.02 -17.15 2.12
C TYR A 175 -3.07 -18.36 1.17
N ASP A 176 -4.26 -18.94 0.93
CA ASP A 176 -4.53 -20.00 -0.04
C ASP A 176 -4.97 -19.49 -1.43
N GLU A 177 -5.00 -18.18 -1.68
CA GLU A 177 -5.37 -17.60 -2.98
C GLU A 177 -4.16 -17.54 -3.92
N TYR A 178 -4.04 -18.51 -4.84
CA TYR A 178 -3.01 -18.58 -5.89
C TYR A 178 -3.56 -18.40 -7.31
N VAL A 179 -4.86 -18.09 -7.45
CA VAL A 179 -5.53 -17.74 -8.71
C VAL A 179 -6.32 -16.46 -8.50
N LEU A 180 -5.97 -15.40 -9.23
CA LEU A 180 -6.64 -14.10 -9.17
C LEU A 180 -7.37 -13.83 -10.49
N VAL A 181 -8.70 -13.81 -10.42
CA VAL A 181 -9.56 -13.43 -11.55
C VAL A 181 -10.05 -12.00 -11.32
N PRO A 182 -9.92 -11.09 -12.30
CA PRO A 182 -10.30 -9.71 -12.11
C PRO A 182 -11.82 -9.54 -11.98
N LEU A 183 -12.28 -8.74 -11.02
CA LEU A 183 -13.70 -8.41 -10.85
C LEU A 183 -14.12 -7.26 -11.76
N ARG A 184 -14.25 -7.55 -13.06
CA ARG A 184 -14.45 -6.53 -14.11
C ARG A 184 -15.72 -5.68 -13.95
N ASN A 185 -16.73 -6.14 -13.21
CA ASN A 185 -17.99 -5.43 -13.01
C ASN A 185 -18.04 -4.55 -11.75
N LYS A 186 -16.92 -4.33 -11.04
CA LYS A 186 -16.86 -3.34 -9.96
C LYS A 186 -17.34 -1.97 -10.42
N GLU A 187 -17.90 -1.18 -9.52
CA GLU A 187 -18.38 0.18 -9.77
C GLU A 187 -17.76 1.17 -8.77
N GLU A 188 -17.93 2.47 -9.01
CA GLU A 188 -17.47 3.52 -8.08
C GLU A 188 -18.04 3.33 -6.65
N ALA A 189 -19.23 2.75 -6.53
CA ALA A 189 -19.86 2.44 -5.24
C ALA A 189 -19.06 1.39 -4.42
N ASP A 190 -18.31 0.51 -5.10
CA ASP A 190 -17.46 -0.49 -4.45
C ASP A 190 -16.17 0.12 -3.89
N LEU A 191 -15.77 1.31 -4.37
CA LEU A 191 -14.59 2.04 -3.92
C LEU A 191 -14.89 3.07 -2.81
N ILE A 192 -16.10 3.06 -2.25
CA ILE A 192 -16.44 3.96 -1.15
C ILE A 192 -15.72 3.48 0.13
N PRO A 193 -14.96 4.33 0.83
CA PRO A 193 -14.32 3.97 2.10
C PRO A 193 -15.36 3.51 3.13
N GLY A 194 -15.52 2.19 3.27
CA GLY A 194 -16.62 1.58 4.04
C GLY A 194 -17.21 0.34 3.38
N SER A 195 -17.44 0.40 2.06
CA SER A 195 -17.98 -0.70 1.24
C SER A 195 -16.89 -1.66 0.75
N LEU A 196 -15.61 -1.26 0.85
CA LEU A 196 -14.47 -2.06 0.43
C LEU A 196 -14.51 -3.46 1.04
N ARG A 197 -14.64 -4.44 0.15
CA ARG A 197 -14.43 -5.86 0.42
C ARG A 197 -13.05 -6.24 -0.07
N HIS A 198 -12.50 -7.34 0.46
CA HIS A 198 -11.26 -7.94 -0.03
C HIS A 198 -11.41 -8.60 -1.41
N ASP A 199 -12.27 -8.02 -2.25
CA ASP A 199 -12.60 -8.50 -3.59
C ASP A 199 -11.39 -8.28 -4.53
N PRO A 200 -11.20 -9.13 -5.53
CA PRO A 200 -10.12 -8.98 -6.50
C PRO A 200 -10.17 -7.64 -7.24
N PRO A 201 -9.03 -7.06 -7.65
CA PRO A 201 -9.00 -5.89 -8.52
C PRO A 201 -9.83 -6.07 -9.80
N ALA A 202 -10.32 -4.98 -10.39
CA ALA A 202 -11.12 -4.97 -11.61
C ALA A 202 -10.30 -5.25 -12.88
N THR A 203 -8.97 -5.20 -12.79
CA THR A 203 -8.04 -5.35 -13.91
C THR A 203 -6.99 -6.43 -13.61
N LEU A 204 -6.46 -7.07 -14.66
CA LEU A 204 -5.34 -8.00 -14.50
C LEU A 204 -4.10 -7.28 -13.97
N GLU A 205 -3.90 -6.03 -14.37
CA GLU A 205 -2.82 -5.17 -13.87
C GLU A 205 -2.87 -5.01 -12.35
N GLY A 206 -4.07 -4.77 -11.79
CA GLY A 206 -4.27 -4.77 -10.34
C GLY A 206 -4.00 -6.13 -9.70
N CYS A 207 -4.46 -7.22 -10.32
CA CYS A 207 -4.18 -8.58 -9.84
C CYS A 207 -2.67 -8.89 -9.82
N VAL A 208 -1.92 -8.41 -10.83
CA VAL A 208 -0.46 -8.53 -10.86
C VAL A 208 0.19 -7.80 -9.70
N VAL A 209 -0.24 -6.56 -9.40
CA VAL A 209 0.30 -5.83 -8.24
C VAL A 209 0.00 -6.57 -6.93
N ARG A 210 -1.24 -7.04 -6.75
CA ARG A 210 -1.67 -7.82 -5.57
C ARG A 210 -0.80 -9.06 -5.33
N ILE A 211 -0.60 -9.91 -6.35
CA ILE A 211 0.26 -11.10 -6.18
C ILE A 211 1.74 -10.74 -5.98
N THR A 212 2.20 -9.65 -6.62
CA THR A 212 3.60 -9.23 -6.56
C THR A 212 3.95 -8.66 -5.19
N ASP A 213 3.01 -7.98 -4.53
CA ASP A 213 3.21 -7.45 -3.19
C ASP A 213 3.66 -8.56 -2.22
N ARG A 214 2.99 -9.72 -2.26
CA ARG A 214 3.41 -10.93 -1.52
C ARG A 214 4.81 -11.42 -1.85
N ILE A 215 5.12 -11.48 -3.14
CA ILE A 215 6.42 -11.96 -3.62
C ILE A 215 7.54 -11.01 -3.16
N ALA A 216 7.29 -9.70 -3.14
CA ALA A 216 8.29 -8.69 -2.85
C ALA A 216 8.70 -8.66 -1.37
N TYR A 217 7.77 -8.89 -0.44
CA TYR A 217 8.07 -8.82 0.99
C TYR A 217 8.63 -10.13 1.54
N VAL A 218 8.18 -11.29 1.06
CA VAL A 218 8.40 -12.56 1.78
C VAL A 218 9.88 -12.92 1.99
N GLY A 219 10.70 -12.89 0.93
CA GLY A 219 12.13 -13.19 1.06
C GLY A 219 12.92 -12.01 1.64
N ARG A 220 12.44 -10.79 1.46
CA ARG A 220 13.05 -9.58 2.00
C ARG A 220 12.94 -9.50 3.52
N ASP A 221 11.80 -9.89 4.09
CA ASP A 221 11.62 -9.96 5.53
C ASP A 221 12.64 -10.91 6.17
N ILE A 222 12.97 -12.01 5.50
CA ILE A 222 14.01 -12.95 5.95
C ILE A 222 15.41 -12.31 5.84
N GLU A 223 15.69 -11.54 4.79
CA GLU A 223 16.94 -10.77 4.68
C GLU A 223 17.09 -9.75 5.82
N ASP A 224 16.02 -9.02 6.15
CA ASP A 224 16.02 -8.05 7.24
C ASP A 224 16.05 -8.73 8.63
N ALA A 225 15.41 -9.89 8.77
CA ALA A 225 15.50 -10.73 9.97
C ALA A 225 16.92 -11.27 10.18
N THR A 226 17.59 -11.68 9.09
CA THR A 226 18.97 -12.17 9.08
C THR A 226 19.91 -11.07 9.58
N ARG A 227 19.74 -9.83 9.09
CA ARG A 227 20.52 -8.66 9.55
C ARG A 227 20.32 -8.35 11.02
N SER A 228 19.15 -8.66 11.56
CA SER A 228 18.80 -8.47 12.96
C SER A 228 19.16 -9.67 13.84
N GLY A 229 19.71 -10.74 13.27
CA GLY A 229 20.05 -11.99 13.97
C GLY A 229 18.82 -12.75 14.49
N LEU A 230 17.65 -12.54 13.90
CA LEU A 230 16.38 -13.13 14.34
C LEU A 230 16.07 -14.47 13.66
N PHE A 231 16.28 -14.53 12.34
CA PHE A 231 15.95 -15.70 11.53
C PHE A 231 16.79 -15.71 10.26
N PHE A 232 17.36 -16.85 9.91
CA PHE A 232 18.28 -17.03 8.80
C PHE A 232 17.69 -17.94 7.70
N PHE A 233 18.12 -17.76 6.46
CA PHE A 233 17.63 -18.57 5.32
C PHE A 233 17.91 -20.06 5.45
N ASP A 234 19.02 -20.44 6.08
CA ASP A 234 19.41 -21.85 6.28
C ASP A 234 18.58 -22.56 7.35
N GLU A 235 17.77 -21.83 8.12
CA GLU A 235 16.77 -22.38 9.05
C GLU A 235 15.46 -22.77 8.35
N LEU A 236 15.29 -22.46 7.07
CA LEU A 236 14.10 -22.84 6.32
C LEU A 236 14.04 -24.36 6.07
N PRO A 237 12.83 -24.95 5.96
CA PRO A 237 12.69 -26.36 5.63
C PRO A 237 13.39 -26.71 4.29
N PRO A 238 14.19 -27.80 4.23
CA PRO A 238 14.87 -28.20 2.99
C PRO A 238 13.92 -28.43 1.81
N GLY A 239 12.72 -28.95 2.08
CA GLY A 239 11.67 -29.12 1.08
C GLY A 239 11.24 -27.78 0.46
N LEU A 240 11.07 -26.75 1.29
CA LEU A 240 10.70 -25.41 0.86
C LEU A 240 11.82 -24.76 0.04
N MET A 241 13.06 -24.84 0.51
CA MET A 241 14.23 -24.33 -0.22
C MET A 241 14.42 -25.02 -1.57
N SER A 242 14.10 -26.31 -1.69
CA SER A 242 14.16 -27.03 -2.96
C SER A 242 13.14 -26.55 -4.00
N ILE A 243 12.04 -25.93 -3.55
CA ILE A 243 10.96 -25.45 -4.40
C ILE A 243 11.16 -23.98 -4.76
N LEU A 244 11.39 -23.13 -3.76
CA LEU A 244 11.47 -21.68 -3.93
C LEU A 244 12.91 -21.19 -4.13
N GLY A 245 13.89 -21.82 -3.50
CA GLY A 245 15.29 -21.38 -3.50
C GLY A 245 15.84 -21.16 -2.10
N ALA A 246 17.15 -20.94 -2.00
CA ALA A 246 17.89 -20.82 -0.75
C ALA A 246 18.18 -19.37 -0.34
N ASN A 247 17.77 -18.39 -1.15
CA ASN A 247 17.90 -16.96 -0.85
C ASN A 247 16.80 -16.16 -1.55
N ASN A 248 16.63 -14.89 -1.15
CA ASN A 248 15.59 -14.01 -1.67
C ASN A 248 15.58 -13.91 -3.21
N SER A 249 16.74 -13.75 -3.83
CA SER A 249 16.85 -13.63 -5.30
C SER A 249 16.32 -14.87 -6.02
N GLN A 250 16.68 -16.07 -5.55
CA GLN A 250 16.18 -17.33 -6.12
C GLN A 250 14.67 -17.48 -5.91
N MET A 251 14.17 -17.15 -4.72
CA MET A 251 12.74 -17.19 -4.39
C MET A 251 11.93 -16.28 -5.30
N VAL A 252 12.34 -15.01 -5.43
CA VAL A 252 11.66 -14.04 -6.29
C VAL A 252 11.70 -14.48 -7.75
N ASP A 253 12.85 -14.91 -8.26
CA ASP A 253 12.98 -15.40 -9.65
C ASP A 253 12.04 -16.59 -9.91
N ARG A 254 11.99 -17.55 -8.97
CA ARG A 254 11.13 -18.73 -9.09
C ARG A 254 9.65 -18.36 -9.08
N LEU A 255 9.22 -17.51 -8.14
CA LEU A 255 7.84 -17.07 -7.99
C LEU A 255 7.36 -16.28 -9.21
N VAL A 256 8.19 -15.34 -9.69
CA VAL A 256 7.89 -14.54 -10.89
C VAL A 256 7.77 -15.42 -12.13
N LYS A 257 8.69 -16.35 -12.35
CA LYS A 257 8.63 -17.30 -13.49
C LYS A 257 7.37 -18.14 -13.44
N ASP A 258 7.06 -18.71 -12.28
CA ASP A 258 5.88 -19.55 -12.10
C ASP A 258 4.58 -18.77 -12.40
N VAL A 259 4.48 -17.52 -11.95
CA VAL A 259 3.33 -16.65 -12.28
C VAL A 259 3.23 -16.40 -13.78
N ILE A 260 4.34 -16.06 -14.45
CA ILE A 260 4.33 -15.79 -15.90
C ILE A 260 3.92 -17.03 -16.70
N GLU A 261 4.54 -18.19 -16.40
CA GLU A 261 4.31 -19.45 -17.11
C GLU A 261 2.85 -19.91 -17.03
N ASN A 262 2.21 -19.72 -15.87
CA ASN A 262 0.82 -20.15 -15.66
C ASN A 262 -0.23 -19.09 -16.07
N SER A 263 0.15 -17.82 -16.21
CA SER A 263 -0.78 -16.73 -16.57
C SER A 263 -0.78 -16.39 -18.06
N LEU A 264 0.17 -16.92 -18.84
CA LEU A 264 0.31 -16.55 -20.25
C LEU A 264 -0.95 -16.92 -21.05
N GLY A 265 -1.58 -15.90 -21.65
CA GLY A 265 -2.80 -16.07 -22.45
C GLY A 265 -4.07 -16.37 -21.66
N GLN A 266 -4.05 -16.17 -20.34
CA GLN A 266 -5.21 -16.38 -19.45
C GLN A 266 -5.85 -15.05 -19.06
N ASP A 267 -7.16 -15.05 -18.80
CA ASP A 267 -7.87 -13.92 -18.16
C ASP A 267 -7.80 -14.04 -16.62
N ALA A 268 -6.62 -14.39 -16.11
CA ALA A 268 -6.34 -14.57 -14.70
C ALA A 268 -4.83 -14.49 -14.45
N ILE A 269 -4.45 -14.12 -13.22
CA ILE A 269 -3.07 -14.22 -12.73
C ILE A 269 -2.98 -15.47 -11.86
N ILE A 270 -2.15 -16.42 -12.28
CA ILE A 270 -2.11 -17.78 -11.74
C ILE A 270 -0.70 -18.09 -11.28
N MET A 271 -0.58 -18.57 -10.04
CA MET A 271 0.58 -19.29 -9.53
C MET A 271 0.21 -20.77 -9.44
N SER A 272 1.13 -21.67 -9.78
CA SER A 272 0.89 -23.10 -9.68
C SER A 272 0.58 -23.51 -8.23
N GLU A 273 -0.28 -24.50 -8.04
CA GLU A 273 -0.69 -24.95 -6.71
C GLU A 273 0.52 -25.32 -5.82
N ARG A 274 1.53 -25.96 -6.41
CA ARG A 274 2.77 -26.32 -5.71
C ARG A 274 3.49 -25.08 -5.19
N THR A 275 3.73 -24.10 -6.07
CA THR A 275 4.46 -22.88 -5.72
C THR A 275 3.63 -21.99 -4.78
N GLY A 276 2.31 -21.89 -4.98
CA GLY A 276 1.40 -21.16 -4.09
C GLY A 276 1.36 -21.74 -2.67
N LYS A 277 1.30 -23.06 -2.51
CA LYS A 277 1.39 -23.71 -1.19
C LYS A 277 2.72 -23.43 -0.51
N SER A 278 3.82 -23.46 -1.26
CA SER A 278 5.14 -23.11 -0.72
C SER A 278 5.24 -21.63 -0.32
N LEU A 279 4.69 -20.70 -1.11
CA LEU A 279 4.63 -19.29 -0.72
C LEU A 279 3.83 -19.10 0.57
N LYS A 280 2.68 -19.78 0.69
CA LYS A 280 1.89 -19.78 1.93
C LYS A 280 2.70 -20.29 3.12
N GLU A 281 3.37 -21.43 2.98
CA GLU A 281 4.21 -22.01 4.03
C GLU A 281 5.32 -21.02 4.45
N LEU A 282 5.96 -20.35 3.49
CA LEU A 282 6.98 -19.34 3.77
C LEU A 282 6.42 -18.13 4.53
N ILE A 283 5.22 -17.68 4.18
CA ILE A 283 4.54 -16.59 4.91
C ILE A 283 4.19 -17.02 6.34
N ASP A 284 3.69 -18.23 6.54
CA ASP A 284 3.38 -18.79 7.86
C ASP A 284 4.66 -18.87 8.72
N ILE A 285 5.79 -19.28 8.14
CA ILE A 285 7.10 -19.30 8.81
C ILE A 285 7.56 -17.90 9.16
N ASN A 286 7.47 -16.93 8.24
CA ASN A 286 7.81 -15.55 8.54
C ASN A 286 7.01 -15.06 9.75
N TYR A 287 5.70 -15.27 9.77
CA TYR A 287 4.85 -14.88 10.90
C TYR A 287 5.34 -15.50 12.22
N GLU A 288 5.55 -16.82 12.24
CA GLU A 288 6.00 -17.54 13.43
C GLU A 288 7.39 -17.09 13.90
N LYS A 289 8.36 -16.96 13.00
CA LYS A 289 9.77 -16.73 13.37
C LYS A 289 10.14 -15.27 13.54
N ILE A 290 9.50 -14.38 12.78
CA ILE A 290 9.84 -12.96 12.72
C ILE A 290 8.84 -12.14 13.52
N TYR A 291 7.55 -12.20 13.14
CA TYR A 291 6.55 -11.28 13.67
C TYR A 291 6.20 -11.58 15.13
N THR A 292 6.24 -12.85 15.55
CA THR A 292 6.04 -13.22 16.96
C THR A 292 7.30 -13.16 17.83
N ALA A 293 8.44 -12.71 17.27
CA ALA A 293 9.67 -12.62 18.03
C ALA A 293 9.53 -11.63 19.21
N PRO A 294 10.06 -11.94 20.41
CA PRO A 294 9.89 -11.07 21.58
C PRO A 294 10.35 -9.62 21.39
N ARG A 295 11.38 -9.39 20.56
CA ARG A 295 11.87 -8.05 20.22
C ARG A 295 10.84 -7.27 19.40
N VAL A 296 10.16 -7.93 18.45
CA VAL A 296 9.10 -7.33 17.63
C VAL A 296 7.89 -7.00 18.50
N ILE A 297 7.38 -7.95 19.29
CA ILE A 297 6.24 -7.73 20.20
C ILE A 297 6.48 -6.55 21.16
N ARG A 298 7.69 -6.43 21.71
CA ARG A 298 8.06 -5.30 22.57
C ARG A 298 8.02 -3.97 21.83
N TYR A 299 8.51 -3.96 20.59
CA TYR A 299 8.43 -2.79 19.73
C TYR A 299 6.98 -2.42 19.40
N GLU A 300 6.12 -3.39 19.06
CA GLU A 300 4.69 -3.15 18.81
C GLU A 300 3.99 -2.56 20.04
N THR A 301 4.35 -3.02 21.25
CA THR A 301 3.83 -2.45 22.51
C THR A 301 4.23 -0.98 22.67
N GLN A 302 5.49 -0.65 22.35
CA GLN A 302 5.97 0.74 22.38
C GLN A 302 5.23 1.62 21.35
N VAL A 303 5.01 1.10 20.14
CA VAL A 303 4.23 1.76 19.09
C VAL A 303 2.80 2.01 19.57
N GLY A 304 2.17 1.00 20.18
CA GLY A 304 0.85 1.09 20.78
C GLY A 304 0.74 2.27 21.74
N ASN A 305 1.60 2.31 22.76
CA ASN A 305 1.64 3.39 23.74
C ASN A 305 1.88 4.77 23.09
N THR A 306 2.74 4.83 22.07
CA THR A 306 3.06 6.06 21.35
C THR A 306 1.83 6.60 20.62
N LEU A 307 1.16 5.75 19.84
CA LEU A 307 0.02 6.16 19.04
C LEU A 307 -1.23 6.40 19.88
N GLU A 308 -1.44 5.64 20.96
CA GLU A 308 -2.51 5.91 21.94
C GLU A 308 -2.37 7.30 22.54
N GLY A 309 -1.18 7.66 23.04
CA GLY A 309 -0.97 9.00 23.61
C GLY A 309 -1.15 10.12 22.58
N LEU A 310 -0.61 9.95 21.36
CA LEU A 310 -0.87 10.91 20.27
C LEU A 310 -2.36 11.04 19.98
N PHE A 311 -3.08 9.93 19.87
CA PHE A 311 -4.50 9.91 19.54
C PHE A 311 -5.33 10.58 20.64
N ASP A 312 -5.11 10.25 21.90
CA ASP A 312 -5.82 10.83 23.04
C ASP A 312 -5.59 12.34 23.14
N TYR A 313 -4.34 12.78 22.94
CA TYR A 313 -3.98 14.19 22.91
C TYR A 313 -4.72 14.94 21.80
N TYR A 314 -4.62 14.50 20.55
CA TYR A 314 -5.26 15.19 19.42
C TYR A 314 -6.78 15.06 19.45
N LEU A 315 -7.34 13.97 19.97
CA LEU A 315 -8.77 13.80 20.16
C LEU A 315 -9.32 14.80 21.18
N ASN A 316 -8.58 15.06 22.26
CA ASN A 316 -8.94 16.08 23.24
C ASN A 316 -8.96 17.47 22.59
N LEU A 317 -7.92 17.82 21.82
CA LEU A 317 -7.87 19.07 21.05
C LEU A 317 -9.05 19.20 20.08
N ALA A 318 -9.34 18.14 19.31
CA ALA A 318 -10.42 18.13 18.33
C ALA A 318 -11.83 18.21 18.94
N SER A 319 -12.01 17.65 20.14
CA SER A 319 -13.33 17.55 20.79
C SER A 319 -13.63 18.73 21.72
N LYS A 320 -12.62 19.25 22.43
CA LYS A 320 -12.80 20.32 23.43
C LYS A 320 -12.41 21.70 22.91
N GLY A 321 -11.66 21.77 21.80
CA GLY A 321 -11.23 23.04 21.18
C GLY A 321 -10.22 23.84 22.01
N THR A 322 -9.63 23.25 23.04
CA THR A 322 -8.65 23.89 23.91
C THR A 322 -7.24 23.60 23.43
N SER A 323 -6.59 24.56 22.78
CA SER A 323 -5.18 24.50 22.41
C SER A 323 -4.29 24.79 23.61
N ASP A 324 -3.19 24.05 23.76
CA ASP A 324 -2.10 24.42 24.66
C ASP A 324 -1.06 25.34 23.97
N GLY A 325 -1.26 25.67 22.68
CA GLY A 325 -0.34 26.50 21.89
C GLY A 325 1.02 25.83 21.61
N SER A 326 1.18 24.55 21.94
CA SER A 326 2.40 23.80 21.68
C SER A 326 2.59 23.57 20.17
N PRO A 327 3.83 23.35 19.69
CA PRO A 327 4.05 23.03 18.28
C PRO A 327 3.24 21.82 17.76
N PRO A 328 3.06 20.72 18.53
CA PRO A 328 2.13 19.64 18.16
C PRO A 328 0.68 20.10 18.00
N ALA A 329 0.14 20.92 18.93
CA ALA A 329 -1.21 21.44 18.84
C ALA A 329 -1.40 22.34 17.60
N LEU A 330 -0.49 23.28 17.37
CA LEU A 330 -0.56 24.20 16.24
C LEU A 330 -0.49 23.46 14.89
N ALA A 331 0.38 22.46 14.77
CA ALA A 331 0.48 21.64 13.55
C ALA A 331 -0.81 20.84 13.28
N PHE A 332 -1.43 20.29 14.32
CA PHE A 332 -2.70 19.59 14.20
C PHE A 332 -3.86 20.54 13.88
N GLU A 333 -3.90 21.73 14.49
CA GLU A 333 -4.92 22.74 14.21
C GLU A 333 -4.87 23.24 12.77
N ASP A 334 -3.67 23.49 12.23
CA ASP A 334 -3.50 23.82 10.82
C ASP A 334 -4.05 22.71 9.92
N PHE A 335 -3.69 21.44 10.17
CA PHE A 335 -4.24 20.29 9.45
C PHE A 335 -5.77 20.22 9.56
N ARG A 336 -6.32 20.34 10.78
CA ARG A 336 -7.76 20.27 11.06
C ARG A 336 -8.52 21.40 10.37
N SER A 337 -7.95 22.62 10.34
CA SER A 337 -8.57 23.78 9.71
C SER A 337 -8.70 23.64 8.20
N ARG A 338 -7.78 22.88 7.58
CA ARG A 338 -7.77 22.57 6.14
C ARG A 338 -8.39 21.20 5.82
N HIS A 339 -8.95 20.49 6.81
CA HIS A 339 -9.47 19.15 6.59
C HIS A 339 -10.63 19.19 5.56
N PRO A 340 -10.56 18.37 4.49
CA PRO A 340 -11.49 18.43 3.36
C PRO A 340 -12.94 18.00 3.70
N GLU A 341 -13.14 17.37 4.85
CA GLU A 341 -14.45 16.93 5.34
C GLU A 341 -14.81 17.67 6.64
N PRO A 342 -15.53 18.81 6.58
CA PRO A 342 -15.88 19.62 7.76
C PRO A 342 -16.77 18.90 8.78
N GLY A 343 -17.57 17.92 8.33
CA GLY A 343 -18.46 17.12 9.16
C GLY A 343 -17.85 15.80 9.64
N ALA A 344 -16.56 15.53 9.37
CA ALA A 344 -15.92 14.31 9.82
C ALA A 344 -15.89 14.24 11.35
N ARG A 345 -16.12 13.03 11.90
CA ARG A 345 -16.03 12.82 13.35
C ARG A 345 -14.60 13.15 13.83
N PRO A 346 -14.41 13.75 15.02
CA PRO A 346 -13.09 14.09 15.55
C PRO A 346 -12.08 12.95 15.46
N ALA A 347 -12.48 11.73 15.85
CA ALA A 347 -11.65 10.53 15.77
C ALA A 347 -11.14 10.22 14.36
N ARG A 348 -11.94 10.46 13.31
CA ARG A 348 -11.51 10.27 11.92
C ARG A 348 -10.44 11.28 11.52
N VAL A 349 -10.65 12.55 11.84
CA VAL A 349 -9.69 13.63 11.54
C VAL A 349 -8.35 13.37 12.24
N VAL A 350 -8.39 12.92 13.50
CA VAL A 350 -7.19 12.53 14.26
C VAL A 350 -6.47 11.35 13.60
N ALA A 351 -7.22 10.31 13.22
CA ALA A 351 -6.63 9.15 12.55
C ALA A 351 -5.98 9.52 11.21
N ASP A 352 -6.63 10.39 10.41
CA ASP A 352 -6.07 10.85 9.13
C ASP A 352 -4.79 11.68 9.34
N TYR A 353 -4.73 12.49 10.41
CA TYR A 353 -3.52 13.23 10.78
C TYR A 353 -2.38 12.30 11.19
N ILE A 354 -2.64 11.35 12.09
CA ILE A 354 -1.64 10.42 12.61
C ILE A 354 -1.14 9.48 11.50
N ALA A 355 -2.05 8.91 10.70
CA ALA A 355 -1.67 8.05 9.57
C ALA A 355 -0.81 8.80 8.53
N GLY A 356 -1.03 10.11 8.40
CA GLY A 356 -0.22 10.99 7.57
C GLY A 356 1.21 11.27 8.07
N MET A 357 1.53 10.91 9.32
CA MET A 357 2.86 11.12 9.91
C MET A 357 3.90 10.12 9.39
N THR A 358 5.17 10.49 9.44
CA THR A 358 6.31 9.56 9.32
C THR A 358 6.70 9.03 10.70
N ASP A 359 7.42 7.92 10.76
CA ASP A 359 7.81 7.28 12.03
C ASP A 359 8.64 8.23 12.92
N PRO A 360 9.65 8.97 12.39
CA PRO A 360 10.39 9.94 13.19
C PRO A 360 9.55 11.15 13.61
N PHE A 361 8.58 11.55 12.77
CA PHE A 361 7.70 12.68 13.10
C PHE A 361 6.76 12.32 14.23
N ALA A 362 6.09 11.15 14.15
CA ALA A 362 5.20 10.65 15.19
C ALA A 362 5.95 10.50 16.52
N SER A 363 7.13 9.88 16.49
CA SER A 363 7.99 9.76 17.67
C SER A 363 8.34 11.12 18.26
N ARG A 364 8.74 12.10 17.43
CA ARG A 364 9.07 13.45 17.91
C ARG A 364 7.86 14.16 18.52
N MET A 365 6.69 14.07 17.91
CA MET A 365 5.47 14.68 18.46
C MET A 365 5.13 14.09 19.82
N PHE A 366 5.23 12.77 19.98
CA PHE A 366 4.98 12.11 21.26
C PHE A 366 5.93 12.61 22.35
N LYS A 367 7.23 12.69 22.05
CA LYS A 367 8.23 13.23 22.97
C LYS A 367 7.95 14.69 23.37
N MET A 368 7.52 15.52 22.42
CA MET A 368 7.19 16.92 22.70
C MET A 368 5.95 17.08 23.58
N ILE A 369 4.97 16.18 23.46
CA ILE A 369 3.73 16.21 24.26
C ILE A 369 3.99 15.74 25.69
N TYR A 370 4.77 14.67 25.87
CA TYR A 370 4.93 14.01 27.17
C TYR A 370 6.27 14.26 27.88
N GLY A 371 7.23 14.91 27.22
CA GLY A 371 8.53 15.25 27.80
C GLY A 371 9.46 14.06 28.02
N VAL A 372 9.33 12.98 27.24
CA VAL A 372 10.07 11.71 27.35
C VAL A 372 11.03 11.45 26.20
#